data_AF-A0A813IYA7-F1
#
_entry.id   AF-A0A813IYA7-F1
#
_cell.length_a   1.000
_cell.length_b   1.000
_cell.length_c   1.000
_cell.angle_alpha   90.00
_cell.angle_beta   90.00
_cell.angle_gamma   90.00
#
_symmetry.space_group_name_H-M   'P 1'
#
loop_
_entity.id
_entity.type
_entity.pdbx_description
1 polymer ?
#
loop_
_entity_poly.entity_id
_entity_poly.type
_entity_poly.pdbx_seq_one_letter_code
_entity_poly.pdbx_strand_id
1 'polypeptide(L)'
;MLHYKSDGHRTSDVVRQAIIPLSRPGGVAYAVTMMNGACSLPDAMVTHNWGNLFRDLVAGICADAHGLSEYALVSELLDRDVVALESMLANSGKIQKTYWVCAFCIAQHSCVCHSISARDVDPVHGTEPPTCDCGWPKCFNDTPEVDALGRSVHCELNKFDDMMGHIARIYDQAVSGLFQQQC
;
A
#
# COMPACT_ATOMS: atom_id res chain seq x y z
N MET A 1 -7.36 2.92 -13.18
CA MET A 1 -8.28 4.07 -13.00
C MET A 1 -8.08 5.06 -14.14
N LEU A 2 -9.03 5.17 -15.07
CA LEU A 2 -8.87 5.99 -16.28
C LEU A 2 -9.10 7.49 -16.04
N HIS A 3 -9.80 7.85 -14.97
CA HIS A 3 -10.25 9.23 -14.69
C HIS A 3 -9.76 9.78 -13.35
N TYR A 4 -8.55 9.39 -12.92
CA TYR A 4 -7.99 9.89 -11.66
C TYR A 4 -7.98 11.43 -11.60
N LYS A 5 -8.30 11.94 -10.41
CA LYS A 5 -8.39 13.37 -10.04
C LYS A 5 -7.77 13.50 -8.67
N SER A 6 -6.64 14.20 -8.60
CA SER A 6 -5.79 14.24 -7.42
C SER A 6 -6.34 15.08 -6.27
N ASP A 7 -7.22 16.02 -6.57
CA ASP A 7 -7.93 16.89 -5.63
C ASP A 7 -9.28 16.32 -5.15
N GLY A 8 -9.74 15.22 -5.74
CA GLY A 8 -11.00 14.56 -5.38
C GLY A 8 -10.83 13.16 -4.83
N HIS A 9 -9.96 12.34 -5.44
CA HIS A 9 -9.89 10.92 -5.12
C HIS A 9 -9.08 10.64 -3.85
N ARG A 10 -9.72 9.87 -2.98
CA ARG A 10 -9.17 9.40 -1.72
C ARG A 10 -8.45 8.09 -1.90
N THR A 11 -7.77 7.65 -0.86
CA THR A 11 -7.09 6.34 -0.85
C THR A 11 -8.07 5.19 -1.06
N SER A 12 -9.31 5.29 -0.53
CA SER A 12 -10.36 4.30 -0.78
C SER A 12 -10.69 4.18 -2.27
N ASP A 13 -10.82 5.30 -2.98
CA ASP A 13 -11.16 5.31 -4.40
C ASP A 13 -10.05 4.65 -5.24
N VAL A 14 -8.79 4.98 -4.95
CA VAL A 14 -7.64 4.39 -5.65
C VAL A 14 -7.54 2.89 -5.35
N VAL A 15 -7.80 2.46 -4.11
CA VAL A 15 -7.84 1.02 -3.79
C VAL A 15 -8.90 0.29 -4.61
N ARG A 16 -10.10 0.84 -4.69
CA ARG A 16 -11.24 0.24 -5.40
C ARG A 16 -11.07 0.24 -6.91
N GLN A 17 -10.56 1.33 -7.48
CA GLN A 17 -10.57 1.57 -8.92
C GLN A 17 -9.23 1.31 -9.62
N ALA A 18 -8.15 1.09 -8.86
CA ALA A 18 -6.85 0.75 -9.42
C ALA A 18 -6.24 -0.49 -8.76
N ILE A 19 -6.01 -0.48 -7.44
CA ILE A 19 -5.23 -1.53 -6.75
C ILE A 19 -5.94 -2.89 -6.83
N ILE A 20 -7.23 -2.95 -6.50
CA ILE A 20 -8.02 -4.20 -6.58
C ILE A 20 -8.07 -4.73 -8.02
N PRO A 21 -8.45 -3.93 -9.05
CA PRO A 21 -8.44 -4.38 -10.44
C PRO A 21 -7.07 -4.89 -10.92
N LEU A 22 -5.99 -4.16 -10.63
CA LEU A 22 -4.65 -4.49 -11.13
C LEU A 22 -4.04 -5.72 -10.45
N SER A 23 -4.40 -5.99 -9.19
CA SER A 23 -3.95 -7.18 -8.46
C SER A 23 -4.84 -8.42 -8.64
N ARG A 24 -6.01 -8.25 -9.29
CA ARG A 24 -7.01 -9.31 -9.46
C ARG A 24 -6.47 -10.60 -10.10
N PRO A 25 -5.65 -10.57 -11.17
CA PRO A 25 -5.19 -11.80 -11.81
C PRO A 25 -4.43 -12.74 -10.86
N GLY A 26 -3.69 -12.18 -9.89
CA GLY A 26 -2.95 -12.96 -8.90
C GLY A 26 -3.69 -13.20 -7.60
N GLY A 27 -4.72 -12.41 -7.28
CA GLY A 27 -5.38 -12.46 -5.97
C GLY A 27 -4.46 -12.09 -4.80
N VAL A 28 -3.32 -11.46 -5.09
CA VAL A 28 -2.26 -11.10 -4.12
C VAL A 28 -2.32 -9.62 -3.74
N ALA A 29 -1.48 -9.20 -2.80
CA ALA A 29 -1.21 -7.79 -2.55
C ALA A 29 -0.67 -7.10 -3.82
N TYR A 30 -1.08 -5.86 -4.07
CA TYR A 30 -0.65 -5.14 -5.27
C TYR A 30 0.86 -4.89 -5.32
N ALA A 31 1.51 -4.75 -4.15
CA ALA A 31 2.96 -4.70 -4.06
C ALA A 31 3.64 -5.92 -4.71
N VAL A 32 3.08 -7.12 -4.56
CA VAL A 32 3.63 -8.35 -5.20
C VAL A 32 3.57 -8.23 -6.71
N THR A 33 2.47 -7.69 -7.25
CA THR A 33 2.32 -7.42 -8.68
C THR A 33 3.32 -6.37 -9.17
N MET A 34 3.46 -5.25 -8.47
CA MET A 34 4.39 -4.17 -8.87
C MET A 34 5.86 -4.61 -8.82
N MET A 35 6.21 -5.43 -7.84
CA MET A 35 7.59 -5.89 -7.64
C MET A 35 7.91 -7.18 -8.40
N ASN A 36 6.99 -7.71 -9.20
CA ASN A 36 7.13 -9.00 -9.88
C ASN A 36 7.58 -10.14 -8.92
N GLY A 37 7.01 -10.14 -7.72
CA GLY A 37 7.35 -11.09 -6.65
C GLY A 37 8.70 -10.87 -5.95
N ALA A 38 9.48 -9.85 -6.32
CA ALA A 38 10.74 -9.57 -5.65
C ALA A 38 10.52 -9.15 -4.19
N CYS A 39 11.23 -9.79 -3.27
CA CYS A 39 11.23 -9.41 -1.86
C CYS A 39 12.14 -8.19 -1.66
N SER A 40 11.64 -7.17 -0.95
CA SER A 40 12.37 -5.94 -0.65
C SER A 40 12.12 -5.54 0.80
N LEU A 41 13.16 -5.22 1.54
CA LEU A 41 13.02 -4.73 2.91
C LEU A 41 12.65 -3.24 2.89
N PRO A 42 11.75 -2.78 3.78
CA PRO A 42 11.43 -1.37 3.87
C PRO A 42 12.51 -0.59 4.61
N ASP A 43 12.78 0.62 4.12
CA ASP A 43 13.41 1.68 4.90
C ASP A 43 12.38 2.34 5.83
N ALA A 44 11.11 2.39 5.40
CA ALA A 44 10.03 2.98 6.16
C ALA A 44 8.68 2.31 5.90
N MET A 45 7.82 2.38 6.90
CA MET A 45 6.45 1.89 6.85
C MET A 45 5.46 3.04 6.87
N VAL A 46 4.43 2.93 6.04
CA VAL A 46 3.45 3.99 5.85
C VAL A 46 2.05 3.42 6.02
N THR A 47 1.37 3.90 7.05
CA THR A 47 -0.07 3.67 7.24
C THR A 47 -0.85 4.72 6.46
N HIS A 48 -1.96 4.32 5.83
CA HIS A 48 -2.85 5.27 5.17
C HIS A 48 -4.13 5.49 5.98
N ASN A 49 -4.81 6.59 5.68
CA ASN A 49 -6.20 6.80 6.06
C ASN A 49 -7.05 6.77 4.79
N TRP A 50 -8.12 5.95 4.80
CA TRP A 50 -9.06 5.82 3.68
C TRP A 50 -9.62 7.16 3.21
N GLY A 51 -9.88 8.09 4.14
CA GLY A 51 -10.49 9.39 3.88
C GLY A 51 -9.55 10.45 3.30
N ASN A 52 -8.23 10.24 3.34
CA ASN A 52 -7.26 11.21 2.84
C ASN A 52 -7.15 11.12 1.31
N LEU A 53 -6.86 12.26 0.67
CA LEU A 53 -6.50 12.31 -0.74
C LEU A 53 -5.29 11.39 -1.00
N PHE A 54 -5.38 10.57 -2.04
CA PHE A 54 -4.28 9.67 -2.38
C PHE A 54 -3.03 10.44 -2.80
N ARG A 55 -3.19 11.59 -3.48
CA ARG A 55 -2.08 12.50 -3.80
C ARG A 55 -1.28 12.86 -2.55
N ASP A 56 -1.94 13.24 -1.46
CA ASP A 56 -1.27 13.73 -0.26
C ASP A 56 -0.52 12.61 0.46
N LEU A 57 -1.02 11.36 0.40
CA LEU A 57 -0.28 10.18 0.86
C LEU A 57 1.03 10.02 0.08
N VAL A 58 0.98 10.04 -1.26
CA VAL A 58 2.17 9.90 -2.11
C VAL A 58 3.12 11.09 -1.92
N ALA A 59 2.58 12.30 -1.80
CA ALA A 59 3.36 13.51 -1.58
C ALA A 59 4.14 13.46 -0.26
N GLY A 60 3.50 12.98 0.82
CA GLY A 60 4.17 12.78 2.11
C GLY A 60 5.33 11.80 2.03
N ILE A 61 5.16 10.69 1.29
CA ILE A 61 6.22 9.70 1.06
C ILE A 61 7.39 10.31 0.29
N CYS A 62 7.11 10.99 -0.83
CA CYS A 62 8.16 11.60 -1.65
C CYS A 62 8.86 12.76 -0.91
N ALA A 63 8.14 13.52 -0.07
CA ALA A 63 8.71 14.54 0.80
C ALA A 63 9.66 13.94 1.84
N ASP A 64 9.26 12.88 2.54
CA ASP A 64 10.12 12.14 3.48
C ASP A 64 11.34 11.53 2.77
N ALA A 65 11.13 10.95 1.59
CA ALA A 65 12.19 10.40 0.77
C ALA A 65 13.23 11.47 0.45
N HIS A 66 12.80 12.67 0.08
CA HIS A 66 13.68 13.80 -0.19
C HIS A 66 14.29 14.43 1.09
N GLY A 67 13.65 14.25 2.25
CA GLY A 67 14.04 14.86 3.53
C GLY A 67 13.46 16.26 3.74
N LEU A 68 12.28 16.52 3.18
CA LEU A 68 11.53 17.75 3.38
C LEU A 68 10.62 17.63 4.61
N SER A 69 10.43 18.72 5.33
CA SER A 69 9.50 18.79 6.48
C SER A 69 8.04 18.95 6.07
N GLU A 70 7.78 19.34 4.82
CA GLU A 70 6.45 19.62 4.28
C GLU A 70 6.32 19.01 2.89
N TYR A 71 5.08 18.68 2.49
CA TYR A 71 4.79 18.01 1.22
C TYR A 71 4.08 18.88 0.19
N ALA A 72 3.84 20.17 0.46
CA ALA A 72 3.07 21.05 -0.43
C ALA A 72 3.69 21.19 -1.83
N LEU A 73 5.01 21.40 -1.90
CA LEU A 73 5.75 21.44 -3.17
C LEU A 73 5.62 20.11 -3.93
N VAL A 74 5.72 18.99 -3.22
CA VAL A 74 5.64 17.65 -3.80
C VAL A 74 4.23 17.38 -4.33
N SER A 75 3.19 17.79 -3.61
CA SER A 75 1.81 17.72 -4.10
C SER A 75 1.61 18.55 -5.37
N GLU A 76 2.16 19.76 -5.45
CA GLU A 76 2.08 20.58 -6.65
C GLU A 76 2.79 19.92 -7.85
N LEU A 77 3.98 19.33 -7.62
CA LEU A 77 4.70 18.61 -8.66
C LEU A 77 3.97 17.34 -9.11
N LEU A 78 3.35 16.59 -8.20
CA LEU A 78 2.52 15.43 -8.56
C LEU A 78 1.36 15.82 -9.48
N ASP A 79 0.81 17.03 -9.32
CA ASP A 79 -0.31 17.52 -10.12
C ASP A 79 0.11 18.10 -11.48
N ARG A 80 1.31 18.69 -11.56
CA ARG A 80 1.73 19.51 -12.70
C ARG A 80 2.90 18.94 -13.50
N ASP A 81 3.85 18.32 -12.82
CA ASP A 81 5.11 17.89 -13.42
C ASP A 81 5.77 16.74 -12.63
N VAL A 82 5.24 15.54 -12.83
CA VAL A 82 5.78 14.31 -12.22
C VAL A 82 7.22 14.07 -12.67
N VAL A 83 7.61 14.47 -13.88
CA VAL A 83 8.97 14.31 -14.40
C VAL A 83 9.96 15.18 -13.63
N ALA A 84 9.58 16.40 -13.27
CA ALA A 84 10.38 17.25 -12.39
C ALA A 84 10.52 16.65 -10.99
N LEU A 85 9.45 16.04 -10.44
CA LEU A 85 9.52 15.33 -9.16
C LEU A 85 10.47 14.13 -9.21
N GLU A 86 10.38 13.30 -10.25
CA GLU A 86 11.29 12.17 -10.45
C GLU A 86 12.74 12.63 -10.56
N SER A 87 12.99 13.70 -11.32
CA SER A 87 14.32 14.30 -11.46
C SER A 87 14.85 14.84 -10.12
N MET A 88 14.00 15.50 -9.33
CA MET A 88 14.33 15.98 -7.99
C MET A 88 14.72 14.82 -7.06
N LEU A 89 13.94 13.74 -7.05
CA LEU A 89 14.22 12.55 -6.25
C LEU A 89 15.51 11.84 -6.71
N ALA A 90 15.72 11.70 -8.02
CA ALA A 90 16.92 11.09 -8.58
C ALA A 90 18.18 11.88 -8.21
N ASN A 91 18.15 13.21 -8.37
CA ASN A 91 19.29 14.08 -8.07
C ASN A 91 19.63 14.13 -6.57
N SER A 92 18.66 13.83 -5.70
CA SER A 92 18.91 13.72 -4.25
C SER A 92 19.67 12.45 -3.85
N GLY A 93 19.81 11.48 -4.77
CA GLY A 93 20.39 10.16 -4.48
C GLY A 93 19.49 9.23 -3.64
N LYS A 94 18.24 9.65 -3.36
CA LYS A 94 17.33 8.95 -2.43
C LYS A 94 16.20 8.17 -3.12
N ILE A 95 16.23 8.07 -4.45
CA ILE A 95 15.22 7.33 -5.24
C ILE A 95 15.17 5.82 -4.90
N GLN A 96 16.21 5.28 -4.26
CA GLN A 96 16.33 3.86 -3.91
C GLN A 96 15.66 3.49 -2.58
N LYS A 97 15.08 4.46 -1.85
CA LYS A 97 14.37 4.16 -0.60
C LYS A 97 13.12 3.31 -0.87
N THR A 98 12.95 2.26 -0.10
CA THR A 98 11.80 1.36 -0.16
C THR A 98 10.78 1.70 0.92
N TYR A 99 9.56 2.01 0.50
CA TYR A 99 8.44 2.29 1.40
C TYR A 99 7.39 1.18 1.32
N TRP A 100 7.03 0.60 2.46
CA TRP A 100 5.90 -0.31 2.55
C TRP A 100 4.65 0.44 2.95
N VAL A 101 3.73 0.60 2.00
CA VAL A 101 2.46 1.30 2.21
C VAL A 101 1.35 0.26 2.38
N CYS A 102 0.64 0.27 3.51
CA CYS A 102 -0.30 -0.80 3.82
C CYS A 102 -1.44 -0.96 2.79
N ALA A 103 -1.83 0.10 2.08
CA ALA A 103 -2.80 0.02 0.98
C ALA A 103 -2.32 -0.88 -0.19
N PHE A 104 -1.00 -0.93 -0.44
CA PHE A 104 -0.39 -1.76 -1.48
C PHE A 104 0.05 -3.13 -0.98
N CYS A 105 0.47 -3.22 0.29
CA CYS A 105 1.04 -4.42 0.90
C CYS A 105 0.00 -5.42 1.41
N ILE A 106 -1.25 -5.00 1.61
CA ILE A 106 -2.36 -5.88 2.01
C ILE A 106 -2.98 -6.55 0.77
N ALA A 107 -3.21 -7.86 0.84
CA ALA A 107 -3.98 -8.58 -0.17
C ALA A 107 -5.47 -8.19 -0.08
N GLN A 108 -5.85 -7.13 -0.78
CA GLN A 108 -7.21 -6.57 -0.76
C GLN A 108 -8.29 -7.61 -1.11
N HIS A 109 -7.92 -8.61 -1.94
CA HIS A 109 -8.78 -9.71 -2.33
C HIS A 109 -9.12 -10.69 -1.20
N SER A 110 -8.32 -10.75 -0.16
CA SER A 110 -8.56 -11.58 1.04
C SER A 110 -9.41 -10.86 2.08
N CYS A 111 -9.77 -9.59 1.88
CA CYS A 111 -10.52 -8.82 2.88
C CYS A 111 -11.66 -8.03 2.24
N VAL A 112 -11.36 -6.87 1.67
CA VAL A 112 -12.38 -5.85 1.42
C VAL A 112 -12.92 -5.83 -0.01
N CYS A 113 -12.33 -6.57 -0.96
CA CYS A 113 -12.63 -6.40 -2.40
C CYS A 113 -14.10 -6.59 -2.82
N HIS A 114 -14.89 -7.31 -2.02
CA HIS A 114 -16.27 -7.69 -2.33
C HIS A 114 -17.33 -6.74 -1.76
N SER A 115 -16.97 -5.89 -0.78
CA SER A 115 -17.91 -5.03 -0.07
C SER A 115 -17.54 -3.57 -0.26
N ILE A 116 -18.54 -2.72 -0.46
CA ILE A 116 -18.42 -1.27 -0.56
C ILE A 116 -19.33 -0.70 0.52
N SER A 117 -18.85 0.27 1.29
CA SER A 117 -19.75 0.92 2.24
C SER A 117 -20.77 1.75 1.48
N ALA A 118 -22.00 1.86 1.95
CA ALA A 118 -23.04 2.66 1.27
C ALA A 118 -22.69 4.16 1.14
N ARG A 119 -21.58 4.61 1.74
CA ARG A 119 -21.05 5.97 1.67
C ARG A 119 -19.85 6.11 0.72
N ASP A 120 -19.32 5.00 0.19
CA ASP A 120 -18.18 5.00 -0.73
C ASP A 120 -18.69 5.09 -2.17
N VAL A 121 -18.83 6.32 -2.65
CA VAL A 121 -19.06 6.64 -4.07
C VAL A 121 -17.84 7.37 -4.63
N ASP A 122 -17.58 7.16 -5.91
CA ASP A 122 -16.59 7.94 -6.64
C ASP A 122 -16.90 9.44 -6.47
N PRO A 123 -15.98 10.24 -5.92
CA PRO A 123 -16.26 11.64 -5.60
C PRO A 123 -16.38 12.54 -6.84
N VAL A 124 -15.94 12.06 -8.01
CA VAL A 124 -15.96 12.81 -9.28
C VAL A 124 -17.23 12.50 -10.07
N HIS A 125 -17.63 11.23 -10.14
CA HIS A 125 -18.77 10.78 -10.93
C HIS A 125 -20.03 10.49 -10.10
N GLY A 126 -19.91 10.40 -8.78
CA GLY A 126 -21.01 10.01 -7.89
C GLY A 126 -21.47 8.57 -8.05
N THR A 127 -20.68 7.73 -8.73
CA THR A 127 -21.01 6.33 -9.02
C THR A 127 -20.39 5.40 -7.99
N GLU A 128 -21.09 4.32 -7.64
CA GLU A 128 -20.50 3.26 -6.83
C GLU A 128 -19.31 2.62 -7.57
N PRO A 129 -18.16 2.40 -6.90
CA PRO A 129 -17.06 1.63 -7.48
C PRO A 129 -17.50 0.20 -7.82
N PRO A 130 -16.82 -0.49 -8.75
CA PRO A 130 -17.13 -1.89 -9.03
C PRO A 130 -16.76 -2.78 -7.83
N THR A 131 -17.64 -3.72 -7.48
CA THR A 131 -17.34 -4.82 -6.55
C THR A 131 -16.58 -5.94 -7.25
N CYS A 132 -15.67 -6.60 -6.53
CA CYS A 132 -14.91 -7.73 -7.06
C CYS A 132 -15.64 -9.07 -6.82
N ASP A 133 -15.90 -9.82 -7.88
CA ASP A 133 -16.50 -11.17 -7.91
C ASP A 133 -15.46 -12.31 -7.96
N CYS A 134 -14.24 -12.06 -7.49
CA CYS A 134 -13.12 -13.01 -7.56
C CYS A 134 -13.31 -14.36 -6.85
N GLY A 135 -14.30 -14.50 -5.96
CA GLY A 135 -14.55 -15.74 -5.22
C GLY A 135 -13.50 -16.14 -4.17
N TRP A 136 -12.39 -15.39 -4.02
CA TRP A 136 -11.38 -15.68 -3.01
C TRP A 136 -11.97 -15.67 -1.58
N PRO A 137 -11.53 -16.55 -0.68
CA PRO A 137 -11.93 -16.51 0.72
C PRO A 137 -11.67 -15.14 1.35
N LYS A 138 -12.58 -14.71 2.21
CA LYS A 138 -12.47 -13.45 2.95
C LYS A 138 -12.12 -13.77 4.38
N CYS A 139 -10.94 -13.32 4.79
CA CYS A 139 -10.34 -13.63 6.08
C CYS A 139 -10.25 -12.35 6.91
N PHE A 140 -10.94 -12.37 8.04
CA PHE A 140 -10.99 -11.30 9.03
C PHE A 140 -10.53 -11.83 10.39
N ASN A 141 -10.62 -10.99 11.42
CA ASN A 141 -10.11 -11.28 12.76
C ASN A 141 -10.74 -12.51 13.42
N ASP A 142 -11.97 -12.87 13.03
CA ASP A 142 -12.76 -14.00 13.53
C ASP A 142 -12.67 -15.25 12.64
N THR A 143 -11.86 -15.22 11.58
CA THR A 143 -11.66 -16.40 10.72
C THR A 143 -10.94 -17.51 11.50
N PRO A 144 -11.38 -18.79 11.38
CA PRO A 144 -10.76 -19.92 12.08
C PRO A 144 -9.29 -20.10 11.75
N GLU A 145 -8.62 -20.94 12.55
CA GLU A 145 -7.15 -21.12 12.59
C GLU A 145 -6.47 -19.89 13.17
N VAL A 146 -6.28 -19.94 14.49
CA VAL A 146 -5.73 -18.83 15.28
C VAL A 146 -4.34 -19.17 15.81
N ASP A 147 -3.52 -18.14 15.98
CA ASP A 147 -2.23 -18.27 16.64
C ASP A 147 -2.35 -18.43 18.17
N ALA A 148 -1.21 -18.49 18.85
CA ALA A 148 -1.16 -18.60 20.32
C ALA A 148 -1.79 -17.40 21.07
N LEU A 149 -2.03 -16.29 20.37
CA LEU A 149 -2.69 -15.09 20.90
C LEU A 149 -4.17 -15.02 20.53
N GLY A 150 -4.71 -16.05 19.86
CA GLY A 150 -6.10 -16.09 19.42
C GLY A 150 -6.38 -15.22 18.20
N ARG A 151 -5.35 -14.78 17.46
CA ARG A 151 -5.51 -13.97 16.24
C ARG A 151 -5.62 -14.89 15.02
N SER A 152 -6.58 -14.64 14.15
CA SER A 152 -6.68 -15.34 12.85
C SER A 152 -5.37 -15.21 12.07
N VAL A 153 -4.77 -16.34 11.68
CA VAL A 153 -3.51 -16.39 10.90
C VAL A 153 -3.71 -16.00 9.43
N HIS A 154 -4.97 -16.02 8.96
CA HIS A 154 -5.34 -15.72 7.59
C HIS A 154 -5.75 -14.26 7.37
N CYS A 155 -6.00 -13.52 8.45
CA CYS A 155 -6.39 -12.12 8.37
C CYS A 155 -5.21 -11.27 7.89
N GLU A 156 -5.37 -10.47 6.84
CA GLU A 156 -4.32 -9.54 6.40
C GLU A 156 -4.23 -8.27 7.27
N LEU A 157 -5.32 -7.93 7.98
CA LEU A 157 -5.48 -6.64 8.66
C LEU A 157 -4.82 -6.58 10.05
N ASN A 158 -4.46 -7.72 10.63
CA ASN A 158 -3.84 -7.83 11.96
C ASN A 158 -2.36 -8.24 11.91
N LYS A 159 -1.74 -8.28 10.72
CA LYS A 159 -0.34 -8.74 10.53
C LYS A 159 0.73 -7.74 10.96
N PHE A 160 0.35 -6.57 11.47
CA PHE A 160 1.31 -5.51 11.78
C PHE A 160 2.38 -5.98 12.78
N ASP A 161 1.98 -6.61 13.89
CA ASP A 161 2.95 -7.07 14.89
C ASP A 161 3.87 -8.17 14.35
N ASP A 162 3.32 -9.11 13.59
CA ASP A 162 4.09 -10.22 13.02
C ASP A 162 5.10 -9.74 11.97
N MET A 163 4.68 -8.77 11.17
CA MET A 163 5.52 -8.13 10.17
C MET A 163 6.63 -7.29 10.84
N MET A 164 6.33 -6.52 11.89
CA MET A 164 7.36 -5.80 12.65
C MET A 164 8.36 -6.76 13.30
N GLY A 165 7.88 -7.87 13.88
CA GLY A 165 8.73 -8.91 14.43
C GLY A 165 9.60 -9.60 13.37
N HIS A 166 9.06 -9.80 12.16
CA HIS A 166 9.83 -10.35 11.03
C HIS A 166 10.91 -9.39 10.56
N ILE A 167 10.59 -8.10 10.39
CA ILE A 167 11.58 -7.06 10.05
C ILE A 167 12.70 -7.02 11.09
N ALA A 168 12.37 -6.97 12.39
CA ALA A 168 13.36 -6.92 13.46
C ALA A 168 14.34 -8.12 13.39
N ARG A 169 13.81 -9.34 13.20
CA ARG A 169 14.64 -10.55 13.05
C ARG A 169 15.55 -10.49 11.83
N ILE A 170 15.06 -9.99 10.70
CA ILE A 170 15.85 -9.84 9.49
C ILE A 170 16.98 -8.83 9.69
N TYR A 171 16.69 -7.68 10.30
CA TYR A 171 17.72 -6.68 10.60
C TYR A 171 18.80 -7.25 11.51
N ASP A 172 18.43 -8.01 12.55
CA ASP A 172 19.39 -8.68 13.42
C ASP A 172 20.26 -9.68 12.66
N GLN A 173 19.67 -10.46 11.74
CA GLN A 173 20.40 -11.42 10.89
C GLN A 173 21.34 -10.73 9.89
N ALA A 174 20.91 -9.61 9.30
CA ALA A 174 21.72 -8.80 8.38
C ALA A 174 22.93 -8.18 9.07
N VAL A 175 22.72 -7.61 10.27
CA VAL A 175 23.81 -7.08 11.11
C VAL A 175 24.76 -8.18 11.59
N SER A 176 24.24 -9.38 11.84
CA SER A 176 25.02 -10.55 12.29
C SER A 176 25.71 -11.31 11.14
N GLY A 177 25.53 -10.92 9.88
CA GLY A 177 26.16 -11.56 8.71
C GLY A 177 25.54 -12.91 8.28
N LEU A 178 24.32 -13.22 8.73
CA LEU A 178 23.62 -14.49 8.48
C LEU A 178 22.57 -14.42 7.34
N PHE A 179 22.46 -13.28 6.65
CA PHE A 179 21.35 -13.00 5.73
C PHE A 179 21.37 -13.81 4.41
N GLN A 180 22.45 -14.52 4.10
CA GLN A 180 22.47 -15.44 2.97
C GLN A 180 21.82 -16.77 3.35
N GLN A 181 20.49 -16.89 3.29
CA GLN A 181 19.79 -18.14 2.88
C GLN A 181 18.25 -18.17 3.00
N GLN A 182 17.55 -17.08 3.36
CA GLN A 182 16.09 -17.17 3.58
C GLN A 182 15.31 -16.08 2.86
N CYS A 183 15.20 -16.22 1.54
CA CYS A 183 14.14 -15.64 0.71
C CYS A 183 13.52 -16.77 -0.11
#